data_AF-A0A8T3QGA5-F1
#
_entry.id   AF-A0A8T3QGA5-F1
#
_cell.length_a   1.000
_cell.length_b   1.000
_cell.length_c   1.000
_cell.angle_alpha   90.00
_cell.angle_beta   90.00
_cell.angle_gamma   90.00
#
_symmetry.space_group_name_H-M   'P 1'
#
loop_
_entity.id
_entity.type
_entity.pdbx_description
1 polymer ?
#
loop_
_entity_poly.entity_id
_entity_poly.type
_entity_poly.pdbx_seq_one_letter_code
_entity_poly.pdbx_strand_id
1 'polypeptide(L)'
;ARLAREAGQAKADAGRRGVRDAEREREVLLRISMANEGPLPQADLLALYRRLFSATRSLEARDRAQRRGTGHPARPDRDGRPDPSA
;
A
#
# COMPACT_ATOMS: atom_id res chain seq x y z
N ALA A 1 -6.86 -12.04 -0.09
CA ALA A 1 -6.05 -11.36 -1.13
C ALA A 1 -6.82 -10.24 -1.85
N ARG A 2 -8.03 -10.49 -2.37
CA ARG A 2 -8.86 -9.50 -3.09
C ARG A 2 -9.10 -8.18 -2.33
N LEU A 3 -9.54 -8.27 -1.08
CA LEU A 3 -9.78 -7.10 -0.20
C LEU A 3 -8.56 -6.18 -0.01
N ALA A 4 -7.35 -6.73 0.00
CA ALA A 4 -6.13 -5.93 0.15
C ALA A 4 -5.82 -5.11 -1.11
N ARG A 5 -6.13 -5.64 -2.30
CA ARG A 5 -5.94 -4.93 -3.58
C ARG A 5 -6.97 -3.82 -3.75
N GLU A 6 -8.23 -4.10 -3.42
CA GLU A 6 -9.32 -3.11 -3.43
C GLU A 6 -9.00 -1.93 -2.49
N ALA A 7 -8.49 -2.20 -1.29
CA ALA A 7 -8.04 -1.16 -0.36
C ALA A 7 -6.83 -0.37 -0.91
N GLY A 8 -5.89 -1.02 -1.59
CA GLY A 8 -4.75 -0.35 -2.25
C GLY A 8 -5.17 0.57 -3.39
N GLN A 9 -6.17 0.18 -4.18
CA GLN A 9 -6.78 1.02 -5.23
C GLN A 9 -7.51 2.21 -4.63
N ALA A 10 -8.40 1.99 -3.67
CA ALA A 10 -9.13 3.08 -3.02
C ALA A 10 -8.20 4.10 -2.34
N LYS A 11 -7.07 3.66 -1.77
CA LYS A 11 -6.04 4.56 -1.21
C LYS A 11 -5.29 5.36 -2.29
N ALA A 12 -5.02 4.75 -3.45
CA ALA A 12 -4.38 5.42 -4.59
C ALA A 12 -5.31 6.48 -5.18
N ASP A 13 -6.59 6.15 -5.35
CA ASP A 13 -7.62 7.04 -5.89
C ASP A 13 -7.91 8.23 -4.95
N ALA A 14 -7.79 8.02 -3.63
CA ALA A 14 -7.92 9.07 -2.63
C ALA A 14 -6.65 9.94 -2.43
N GLY A 15 -5.61 9.77 -3.27
CA GLY A 15 -4.36 10.55 -3.20
C GLY A 15 -3.51 10.29 -1.96
N ARG A 16 -3.82 9.26 -1.14
CA ARG A 16 -3.06 8.93 0.07
C ARG A 16 -1.77 8.20 -0.31
N ARG A 17 -0.65 8.92 -0.27
CA ARG A 17 0.68 8.39 -0.67
C ARG A 17 1.33 7.47 0.36
N GLY A 18 0.90 7.50 1.62
CA GLY A 18 1.50 6.71 2.71
C GLY A 18 1.19 5.20 2.62
N VAL A 19 2.21 4.34 2.60
CA VAL A 19 2.07 2.88 2.81
C VAL A 19 1.67 2.55 4.25
N ARG A 20 1.95 3.46 5.18
CA ARG A 20 1.62 3.34 6.61
C ARG A 20 0.67 4.46 7.01
N ASP A 21 -0.46 4.09 7.60
CA ASP A 21 -1.40 4.99 8.25
C ASP A 21 -1.43 4.63 9.74
N ALA A 22 -0.48 5.20 10.49
CA ALA A 22 -0.24 4.82 11.88
C ALA A 22 -1.43 5.17 12.79
N GLU A 23 -2.08 6.30 12.53
CA GLU A 23 -3.25 6.74 13.29
C GLU A 23 -4.43 5.80 13.03
N ARG A 24 -4.67 5.41 11.78
CA ARG A 24 -5.71 4.43 11.46
C ARG A 24 -5.42 3.06 12.06
N GLU A 25 -4.18 2.59 12.05
CA GLU A 25 -3.81 1.32 12.70
C GLU A 25 -4.06 1.35 14.21
N ARG A 26 -3.74 2.47 14.88
CA ARG A 26 -4.04 2.66 16.32
C ARG A 26 -5.55 2.64 16.59
N GLU A 27 -6.34 3.38 15.80
CA GLU A 27 -7.80 3.40 15.91
C GLU A 27 -8.39 1.99 15.79
N VAL A 28 -7.93 1.21 14.80
CA VAL A 28 -8.41 -0.16 14.61
C VAL A 28 -8.06 -1.04 15.81
N LEU A 29 -6.83 -0.97 16.33
CA LEU A 29 -6.42 -1.73 17.52
C LEU A 29 -7.22 -1.34 18.77
N LEU A 30 -7.55 -0.06 18.95
CA LEU A 30 -8.39 0.41 20.05
C LEU A 30 -9.79 -0.23 19.97
N ARG A 31 -10.44 -0.16 18.80
CA ARG A 31 -11.76 -0.78 18.62
C ARG A 31 -11.73 -2.29 18.84
N ILE A 32 -10.68 -2.97 18.40
CA ILE A 32 -10.49 -4.41 18.66
C ILE A 32 -10.36 -4.69 20.15
N SER A 33 -9.63 -3.86 20.90
CA SER A 33 -9.54 -4.02 22.35
C SER A 33 -10.86 -3.80 23.08
N MET A 34 -11.67 -2.85 22.61
CA MET A 34 -13.00 -2.62 23.18
C MET A 34 -14.00 -3.74 22.88
N ALA A 35 -13.84 -4.41 21.74
CA ALA A 35 -14.73 -5.49 21.31
C ALA A 35 -14.29 -6.89 21.76
N ASN A 36 -13.13 -7.02 22.41
CA ASN A 36 -12.61 -8.32 22.81
C ASN A 36 -13.24 -8.75 24.15
N GLU A 37 -14.29 -9.56 24.07
CA GLU A 37 -14.96 -10.16 25.24
C GLU A 37 -14.30 -11.50 25.66
N GLY A 38 -13.18 -11.87 25.04
CA GLY A 38 -12.53 -13.17 25.24
C GLY A 38 -13.07 -14.27 24.30
N PRO A 39 -12.65 -15.53 24.47
CA PRO A 39 -11.70 -16.05 25.48
C PRO A 39 -10.23 -15.74 25.15
N LEU A 40 -9.93 -15.18 23.98
CA LEU A 40 -8.56 -14.93 23.55
C LEU A 40 -7.94 -13.76 24.34
N PRO A 41 -6.71 -13.92 24.88
CA PRO A 41 -6.02 -12.83 25.57
C PRO A 41 -5.85 -11.61 24.66
N GLN A 42 -6.07 -10.43 25.24
CA GLN A 42 -5.99 -9.15 24.53
C GLN A 42 -4.65 -8.97 23.80
N ALA A 43 -3.55 -9.31 24.46
CA ALA A 43 -2.21 -9.17 23.90
C ALA A 43 -2.02 -10.01 22.63
N ASP A 44 -2.50 -11.26 22.65
CA ASP A 44 -2.39 -12.19 21.53
C ASP A 44 -3.24 -11.74 20.34
N LEU A 45 -4.48 -11.29 20.61
CA LEU A 45 -5.35 -10.72 19.59
C LEU A 45 -4.71 -9.51 18.90
N LEU A 46 -4.16 -8.57 19.67
CA LEU A 46 -3.48 -7.40 19.12
C LEU A 46 -2.21 -7.79 18.34
N ALA A 47 -1.46 -8.80 18.79
CA ALA A 47 -0.30 -9.30 18.07
C ALA A 47 -0.66 -9.87 16.69
N LEU A 48 -1.76 -10.62 16.60
CA LEU A 48 -2.28 -11.13 15.32
C LEU A 48 -2.64 -9.99 14.36
N TYR A 49 -3.34 -8.95 14.83
CA TYR A 49 -3.71 -7.81 13.99
C TYR A 49 -2.49 -6.98 13.55
N ARG A 50 -1.49 -6.79 14.40
CA ARG A 50 -0.23 -6.13 13.99
C ARG A 50 0.49 -6.93 12.89
N ARG A 51 0.48 -8.26 13.00
CA ARG A 51 1.04 -9.13 11.96
C ARG A 51 0.25 -9.02 10.66
N LEU A 52 -1.08 -8.94 10.74
CA LEU A 52 -1.94 -8.71 9.58
C LEU A 52 -1.61 -7.38 8.88
N PHE A 53 -1.48 -6.29 9.62
CA PHE A 53 -1.09 -4.99 9.06
C PHE A 53 0.29 -5.03 8.39
N SER A 54 1.24 -5.74 8.98
CA SER A 54 2.57 -5.93 8.37
C SER A 54 2.49 -6.68 7.04
N ALA A 55 1.69 -7.76 7.00
CA ALA A 55 1.51 -8.57 5.80
C ALA A 55 0.83 -7.77 4.68
N THR A 56 -0.25 -7.03 4.97
CA THR A 56 -0.95 -6.23 3.96
C THR A 56 -0.08 -5.09 3.43
N ARG A 57 0.68 -4.40 4.29
CA ARG A 57 1.65 -3.38 3.85
C ARG A 57 2.74 -3.96 2.94
N SER A 58 3.23 -5.15 3.26
CA SER A 58 4.24 -5.82 2.42
C SER A 58 3.69 -6.14 1.02
N LEU A 59 2.42 -6.53 0.92
CA LEU A 59 1.74 -6.74 -0.35
C LEU A 59 1.53 -5.41 -1.10
N GLU A 60 1.01 -4.37 -0.43
CA GLU A 60 0.82 -3.05 -1.04
C GLU A 60 2.13 -2.45 -1.57
N ALA A 61 3.25 -2.63 -0.86
CA ALA A 61 4.56 -2.17 -1.28
C ALA A 61 5.04 -2.88 -2.55
N ARG A 62 4.84 -4.20 -2.63
CA ARG A 62 5.18 -5.01 -3.83
C ARG A 62 4.33 -4.61 -5.03
N ASP A 63 3.02 -4.44 -4.85
CA ASP A 63 2.11 -4.03 -5.91
C ASP A 63 2.46 -2.63 -6.45
N ARG A 64 2.86 -1.69 -5.57
CA ARG A 64 3.36 -0.37 -6.00
C ARG A 64 4.69 -0.46 -6.74
N ALA A 65 5.62 -1.30 -6.29
CA ALA A 65 6.90 -1.49 -6.96
C ALA A 65 6.71 -2.06 -8.38
N GLN A 66 5.82 -3.04 -8.54
CA GLN A 66 5.45 -3.58 -9.85
C GLN A 66 4.83 -2.52 -10.76
N ARG A 67 3.87 -1.73 -10.25
CA ARG A 67 3.26 -0.62 -11.03
C ARG A 67 4.26 0.46 -11.45
N ARG A 68 5.30 0.71 -10.64
CA ARG A 68 6.40 1.62 -11.00
C ARG A 68 7.33 1.02 -12.05
N GLY A 69 7.55 -0.30 -12.03
CA GLY A 69 8.37 -1.01 -13.02
C GLY A 69 7.68 -1.22 -14.37
N THR A 70 6.35 -1.26 -14.41
CA THR A 70 5.56 -1.37 -15.66
C THR A 70 5.16 -0.02 -16.27
N GLY A 71 5.52 1.09 -15.63
CA GLY A 71 5.51 2.42 -16.25
C GLY A 71 6.65 2.52 -17.27
N HIS A 72 6.41 2.05 -18.49
CA HIS A 72 7.29 2.26 -19.64
C HIS A 72 7.63 3.75 -19.75
N PRO A 73 8.92 4.17 -19.82
CA PRO A 73 9.22 5.53 -20.22
C PRO A 73 8.68 5.69 -21.64
N ALA A 74 7.72 6.60 -21.84
CA ALA A 74 7.42 7.08 -23.17
C ALA A 74 8.76 7.55 -23.77
N ARG A 75 9.28 6.79 -24.76
CA ARG A 75 10.38 7.26 -25.59
C ARG A 75 9.88 8.55 -26.26
N PRO A 76 10.51 9.72 -26.02
CA PRO A 76 10.32 10.81 -26.96
C PRO A 76 10.85 10.35 -28.31
N ASP A 77 10.11 10.69 -29.35
CA ASP A 77 10.44 10.39 -30.73
C ASP A 77 11.80 10.97 -31.11
N ARG A 78 12.41 10.37 -32.13
CA ARG A 78 13.64 10.83 -32.78
C ARG A 78 13.47 12.29 -33.19
N ASP A 79 14.01 13.23 -32.41
CA ASP A 79 14.08 14.64 -32.77
C ASP A 79 14.80 14.74 -34.13
N GLY A 80 14.00 14.78 -35.20
CA GLY A 80 14.43 14.84 -36.60
C GLY A 80 15.08 16.18 -36.90
N ARG A 81 16.30 16.39 -36.38
CA ARG A 81 17.15 17.53 -36.69
C ARG A 81 18.19 17.10 -37.72
N PRO A 82 18.32 17.79 -38.87
CA PRO A 82 19.46 17.59 -39.76
C PRO A 82 20.74 18.13 -39.12
N ASP A 83 21.84 17.43 -39.41
CA ASP A 83 23.19 17.68 -38.96
C ASP A 83 23.75 19.03 -39.50
N PRO A 84 24.18 20.00 -38.66
CA PRO A 84 24.77 21.24 -39.13
C PRO A 84 26.29 21.07 -39.33
N SER A 85 26.68 20.37 -40.38
CA SER A 85 28.01 20.47 -41.00
C SER A 85 27.90 20.19 -42.50
N ALA A 86 27.47 21.22 -43.23
CA ALA A 86 27.59 21.38 -44.69
C ALA A 86 27.62 22.87 -45.02
#